data_AF-X1QR91-F1
#
_entry.id   AF-X1QR91-F1
#
_cell.length_a   1.000
_cell.length_b   1.000
_cell.length_c   1.000
_cell.angle_alpha   90.00
_cell.angle_beta   90.00
_cell.angle_gamma   90.00
#
_symmetry.space_group_name_H-M   'P 1'
#
loop_
_entity.id
_entity.type
_entity.pdbx_description
1 polymer ?
#
loop_
_entity_poly.entity_id
_entity_poly.type
_entity_poly.pdbx_seq_one_letter_code
_entity_poly.pdbx_strand_id
1 'polypeptide(L)'
;EKLARYLTSTAGVFYLGANKITTTQQDTSPAGPPNILTRWYHDAGGNWVSNTGIEGASAAGQISNEHYDTPTGLADIAGPRYGVFWLFIHFDSDLHVVYGTGNYKLAQAENATVPILPEAVSEFSTLAAKIIIGSADPNFTSIVSAYKTLFPVSTPPQP
;
A
#
# COMPACT_ATOMS: atom_id res chain seq x y z
N GLU A 1 14.57 -3.84 -17.30
CA GLU A 1 13.10 -3.68 -17.22
C GLU A 1 12.76 -2.82 -16.02
N LYS A 2 11.85 -1.86 -16.16
CA LYS A 2 11.36 -1.07 -15.01
C LYS A 2 10.36 -1.94 -14.27
N LEU A 3 10.75 -2.42 -13.10
CA LEU A 3 10.08 -3.51 -12.37
C LEU A 3 8.71 -3.07 -11.84
N ALA A 4 7.76 -4.01 -11.89
CA ALA A 4 6.33 -3.77 -11.74
C ALA A 4 5.83 -4.24 -10.36
N ARG A 5 5.64 -3.30 -9.41
CA ARG A 5 5.09 -3.56 -8.07
C ARG A 5 3.57 -3.38 -8.02
N TYR A 6 2.86 -4.17 -8.83
CA TYR A 6 1.40 -4.16 -8.87
C TYR A 6 0.81 -5.09 -7.81
N LEU A 7 -0.43 -4.79 -7.40
CA LEU A 7 -1.18 -5.55 -6.40
C LEU A 7 -2.42 -6.12 -7.06
N THR A 8 -2.69 -7.40 -6.79
CA THR A 8 -3.98 -8.02 -7.11
C THR A 8 -4.69 -8.38 -5.81
N SER A 9 -5.85 -7.77 -5.59
CA SER A 9 -6.77 -8.08 -4.49
C SER A 9 -7.85 -9.04 -4.99
N THR A 10 -8.14 -10.10 -4.23
CA THR A 10 -9.23 -11.01 -4.58
C THR A 10 -10.58 -10.47 -4.09
N ALA A 11 -11.66 -10.85 -4.77
CA ALA A 11 -13.00 -10.58 -4.28
C ALA A 11 -13.21 -11.23 -2.91
N GLY A 12 -13.86 -10.52 -2.00
CA GLY A 12 -13.98 -10.94 -0.61
C GLY A 12 -15.22 -10.37 0.06
N VAL A 13 -15.39 -10.71 1.33
CA VAL A 13 -16.43 -10.12 2.17
C VAL A 13 -15.79 -9.67 3.46
N PHE A 14 -16.07 -8.44 3.86
CA PHE A 14 -15.73 -7.93 5.19
C PHE A 14 -16.94 -7.23 5.82
N TYR A 15 -16.87 -7.01 7.13
CA TYR A 15 -17.92 -6.31 7.86
C TYR A 15 -17.37 -4.96 8.35
N LEU A 16 -18.10 -3.88 8.08
CA LEU A 16 -17.90 -2.56 8.72
C LEU A 16 -19.07 -2.34 9.69
N GLY A 17 -18.80 -2.51 10.98
CA GLY A 17 -19.85 -2.57 11.99
C GLY A 17 -20.83 -3.72 11.71
N ALA A 18 -22.12 -3.40 11.57
CA ALA A 18 -23.16 -4.39 11.24
C ALA A 18 -23.36 -4.61 9.73
N ASN A 19 -22.69 -3.84 8.87
CA ASN A 19 -22.88 -3.90 7.43
C ASN A 19 -21.91 -4.89 6.78
N LYS A 20 -22.47 -5.83 6.02
CA LYS A 20 -21.71 -6.76 5.18
C LYS A 20 -21.35 -6.07 3.87
N ILE A 21 -20.05 -5.98 3.58
CA ILE A 21 -19.52 -5.42 2.35
C ILE A 21 -18.89 -6.54 1.53
N THR A 22 -19.29 -6.62 0.26
CA THR A 22 -18.67 -7.52 -0.72
C THR A 22 -17.70 -6.70 -1.56
N THR A 23 -16.44 -7.09 -1.60
CA THR A 23 -15.42 -6.46 -2.43
C THR A 23 -15.28 -7.19 -3.74
N THR A 24 -15.03 -6.43 -4.80
CA THR A 24 -14.65 -6.99 -6.10
C THR A 24 -13.14 -7.23 -6.17
N GLN A 25 -12.73 -8.07 -7.12
CA GLN A 25 -11.31 -8.21 -7.44
C GLN A 25 -10.78 -6.87 -7.97
N GLN A 26 -9.59 -6.49 -7.53
CA GLN A 26 -8.86 -5.32 -8.01
C GLN A 26 -7.50 -5.77 -8.54
N ASP A 27 -7.08 -5.24 -9.67
CA ASP A 27 -5.73 -5.41 -10.20
C ASP A 27 -5.16 -4.05 -10.58
N THR A 28 -4.10 -3.62 -9.87
CA THR A 28 -3.46 -2.33 -10.13
C THR A 28 -2.47 -2.38 -11.30
N SER A 29 -2.38 -3.50 -12.01
CA SER A 29 -1.61 -3.62 -13.24
C SER A 29 -2.23 -2.80 -14.40
N PRO A 30 -1.42 -2.31 -15.35
CA PRO A 30 -1.89 -1.53 -16.49
C PRO A 30 -2.72 -2.34 -17.50
N ALA A 31 -2.98 -3.63 -17.25
CA ALA A 31 -3.73 -4.50 -18.14
C ALA A 31 -5.26 -4.47 -17.88
N GLY A 32 -5.74 -3.72 -16.88
CA GLY A 32 -7.15 -3.56 -16.52
C GLY A 32 -7.68 -2.11 -16.62
N PRO A 33 -8.98 -1.87 -16.31
CA PRO A 33 -9.46 -0.51 -16.05
C PRO A 33 -8.57 0.15 -14.98
N PRO A 34 -8.45 1.50 -14.95
CA PRO A 34 -7.53 2.18 -14.05
C PRO A 34 -7.94 1.95 -12.59
N ASN A 35 -7.50 0.86 -12.00
CA ASN A 35 -7.66 0.57 -10.58
C ASN A 35 -6.55 1.35 -9.89
N ILE A 36 -6.90 2.59 -9.53
CA ILE A 36 -5.95 3.55 -9.02
C ILE A 36 -5.71 3.25 -7.54
N LEU A 37 -4.44 3.14 -7.18
CA LEU A 37 -4.01 3.04 -5.79
C LEU A 37 -4.01 4.44 -5.17
N THR A 38 -4.86 4.67 -4.16
CA THR A 38 -4.88 5.93 -3.41
C THR A 38 -3.80 5.89 -2.34
N ARG A 39 -2.81 6.77 -2.44
CA ARG A 39 -1.69 6.84 -1.48
C ARG A 39 -1.91 7.95 -0.47
N TRP A 40 -1.69 7.66 0.81
CA TRP A 40 -1.82 8.58 1.93
C TRP A 40 -0.47 8.82 2.61
N TYR A 41 -0.14 10.10 2.79
CA TYR A 41 1.06 10.61 3.44
C TYR A 41 0.79 12.02 3.97
N HIS A 42 1.70 12.60 4.76
CA HIS A 42 1.59 14.00 5.19
C HIS A 42 2.24 14.94 4.17
N ASP A 43 1.67 16.14 4.01
CA ASP A 43 2.31 17.24 3.30
C ASP A 43 3.34 17.97 4.18
N ALA A 44 4.01 18.99 3.61
CA ALA A 44 4.95 19.83 4.36
C ALA A 44 4.32 20.60 5.54
N GLY A 45 3.00 20.77 5.53
CA GLY A 45 2.22 21.37 6.61
C GLY A 45 1.78 20.37 7.69
N GLY A 46 2.09 19.08 7.53
CA GLY A 46 1.67 18.02 8.43
C GLY A 46 0.19 17.63 8.30
N ASN A 47 -0.44 17.96 7.18
CA ASN A 47 -1.81 17.51 6.87
C ASN A 47 -1.76 16.20 6.10
N TRP A 48 -2.71 15.32 6.37
CA TRP A 48 -2.93 14.16 5.50
C TRP A 48 -3.33 14.60 4.11
N VAL A 49 -2.59 14.15 3.11
CA VAL A 49 -2.90 14.31 1.70
C VAL A 49 -3.01 12.95 1.04
N SER A 50 -3.88 12.87 0.04
CA SER A 50 -4.04 11.67 -0.79
C SER A 50 -3.65 11.98 -2.23
N ASN A 51 -2.89 11.09 -2.86
CA ASN A 51 -2.59 11.20 -4.28
C ASN A 51 -2.97 9.92 -5.04
N THR A 52 -3.74 10.09 -6.10
CA THR A 52 -4.14 9.05 -7.06
C THR A 52 -3.16 8.99 -8.26
N GLY A 53 -2.33 10.01 -8.45
CA GLY A 53 -1.30 10.15 -9.49
C GLY A 53 0.14 9.88 -9.02
N ILE A 54 1.04 9.74 -9.99
CA ILE A 54 2.45 9.33 -9.84
C ILE A 54 3.26 10.43 -9.13
N GLU A 55 3.61 10.24 -7.86
CA GLU A 55 4.78 10.90 -7.28
C GLU A 55 5.96 9.92 -7.30
N GLY A 56 7.15 10.40 -7.68
CA GLY A 56 8.42 9.67 -7.53
C GLY A 56 8.46 8.29 -8.22
N ALA A 57 8.78 8.28 -9.51
CA ALA A 57 9.14 7.10 -10.32
C ALA A 57 8.16 5.90 -10.41
N SER A 58 7.04 5.88 -9.69
CA SER A 58 6.12 4.74 -9.61
C SER A 58 4.93 4.96 -10.55
N ALA A 59 4.78 4.15 -11.60
CA ALA A 59 3.63 4.26 -12.51
C ALA A 59 2.29 4.16 -11.74
N ALA A 60 1.21 4.73 -12.27
CA ALA A 60 -0.12 4.64 -11.66
C ALA A 60 -0.40 3.17 -11.29
N GLY A 61 -0.67 2.90 -10.00
CA GLY A 61 -0.86 1.54 -9.48
C GLY A 61 0.34 0.87 -8.78
N GLN A 62 1.50 1.53 -8.65
CA GLN A 62 2.66 0.99 -7.92
C GLN A 62 2.85 1.62 -6.53
N ILE A 63 3.37 0.81 -5.60
CA ILE A 63 3.92 1.29 -4.32
C ILE A 63 5.38 1.72 -4.56
N SER A 64 5.72 2.96 -4.19
CA SER A 64 7.11 3.43 -4.20
C SER A 64 7.87 2.85 -3.02
N ASN A 65 9.08 2.36 -3.23
CA ASN A 65 10.01 1.95 -2.17
C ASN A 65 11.10 3.00 -1.91
N GLU A 66 10.92 4.22 -2.44
CA GLU A 66 11.89 5.30 -2.34
C GLU A 66 11.68 6.12 -1.06
N HIS A 67 10.44 6.21 -0.59
CA HIS A 67 10.09 7.10 0.51
C HIS A 67 9.23 6.45 1.59
N TYR A 68 9.39 6.95 2.82
CA TYR A 68 8.51 6.71 3.95
C TYR A 68 7.90 8.05 4.41
N ASP A 69 6.81 7.98 5.16
CA ASP A 69 6.08 9.16 5.62
C ASP A 69 6.72 9.78 6.87
N THR A 70 6.64 11.11 6.98
CA THR A 70 7.06 11.87 8.15
C THR A 70 6.00 12.92 8.46
N PRO A 71 5.95 13.48 9.69
CA PRO A 71 4.98 14.53 10.02
C PRO A 71 5.04 15.80 9.16
N THR A 72 6.01 15.93 8.25
CA THR A 72 6.23 17.11 7.40
C THR A 72 6.54 16.73 5.95
N GLY A 73 6.08 15.58 5.46
CA GLY A 73 6.35 15.14 4.09
C GLY A 73 6.94 13.74 3.97
N LEU A 74 7.33 13.41 2.74
CA LEU A 74 8.04 12.18 2.42
C LEU A 74 9.55 12.32 2.67
N ALA A 75 10.18 11.27 3.18
CA ALA A 75 11.62 11.19 3.36
C ALA A 75 12.22 9.90 2.76
N ASP A 76 13.48 9.94 2.36
CA ASP A 76 14.14 8.84 1.65
C ASP A 76 14.41 7.61 2.53
N ILE A 77 14.11 6.43 1.99
CA ILE A 77 14.53 5.14 2.55
C ILE A 77 15.99 4.90 2.14
N ALA A 78 16.93 5.52 2.85
CA ALA A 78 18.36 5.44 2.53
C ALA A 78 19.05 4.17 3.09
N GLY A 79 19.92 3.56 2.28
CA GLY A 79 20.72 2.38 2.63
C GLY A 79 19.97 1.05 2.52
N PRO A 80 20.54 -0.10 2.93
CA PRO A 80 19.85 -1.40 2.92
C PRO A 80 18.80 -1.44 4.05
N ARG A 81 17.68 -0.78 3.79
CA ARG A 81 16.59 -0.55 4.74
C ARG A 81 15.25 -0.81 4.07
N TYR A 82 14.24 -0.96 4.92
CA TYR A 82 12.90 -1.38 4.53
C TYR A 82 11.89 -0.30 4.86
N GLY A 83 11.06 0.04 3.88
CA GLY A 83 9.81 0.76 4.06
C GLY A 83 8.69 -0.20 4.42
N VAL A 84 7.73 0.29 5.20
CA VAL A 84 6.51 -0.43 5.54
C VAL A 84 5.34 0.34 4.94
N PHE A 85 4.41 -0.37 4.32
CA PHE A 85 3.23 0.19 3.68
C PHE A 85 2.01 -0.60 4.12
N TRP A 86 0.94 0.09 4.46
CA TRP A 86 -0.28 -0.53 4.97
C TRP A 86 -1.37 -0.41 3.92
N LEU A 87 -1.82 -1.55 3.41
CA LEU A 87 -2.89 -1.63 2.43
C LEU A 87 -4.22 -1.75 3.15
N PHE A 88 -5.20 -0.98 2.71
CA PHE A 88 -6.58 -0.96 3.18
C PHE A 88 -7.53 -1.13 2.00
N ILE A 89 -8.63 -1.84 2.22
CA ILE A 89 -9.74 -1.91 1.25
C ILE A 89 -10.86 -1.00 1.75
N HIS A 90 -11.22 -0.02 0.93
CA HIS A 90 -12.32 0.90 1.17
C HIS A 90 -13.66 0.25 0.83
N PHE A 91 -14.78 0.81 1.30
CA PHE A 91 -16.11 0.21 1.14
C PHE A 91 -16.58 0.05 -0.30
N ASP A 92 -16.04 0.84 -1.23
CA ASP A 92 -16.27 0.78 -2.67
C ASP A 92 -15.37 -0.23 -3.39
N SER A 93 -14.53 -0.96 -2.64
CA SER A 93 -13.47 -1.85 -3.12
C SER A 93 -12.19 -1.16 -3.59
N ASP A 94 -12.05 0.15 -3.45
CA ASP A 94 -10.82 0.84 -3.81
C ASP A 94 -9.68 0.50 -2.84
N LEU A 95 -8.45 0.50 -3.37
CA LEU A 95 -7.24 0.18 -2.62
C LEU A 95 -6.55 1.45 -2.12
N HIS A 96 -6.42 1.56 -0.81
CA HIS A 96 -5.76 2.66 -0.13
C HIS A 96 -4.46 2.18 0.47
N VAL A 97 -3.37 2.90 0.26
CA VAL A 97 -2.07 2.63 0.88
C VAL A 97 -1.67 3.78 1.76
N VAL A 98 -1.44 3.49 3.03
CA VAL A 98 -0.88 4.43 4.00
C VAL A 98 0.61 4.14 4.14
N TYR A 99 1.43 5.16 3.93
CA TYR A 99 2.88 5.06 4.06
C TYR A 99 3.25 4.89 5.53
N GLY A 100 4.18 3.98 5.82
CA GLY A 100 4.73 3.80 7.15
C GLY A 100 5.64 4.97 7.51
N THR A 101 5.79 5.22 8.80
CA THR A 101 6.43 6.44 9.32
C THR A 101 7.91 6.27 9.69
N GLY A 102 8.60 5.31 9.08
CA GLY A 102 9.98 5.03 9.46
C GLY A 102 10.81 4.28 8.45
N ASN A 103 12.12 4.36 8.69
CA ASN A 103 13.16 3.72 7.89
C ASN A 103 13.79 2.57 8.71
N TYR A 104 13.43 1.34 8.39
CA TYR A 104 13.61 0.19 9.30
C TYR A 104 14.69 -0.80 8.83
N LYS A 105 15.30 -1.53 9.77
CA LYS A 105 15.90 -2.86 9.47
C LYS A 105 14.76 -3.89 9.32
N LEU A 106 15.01 -5.02 8.66
CA LEU A 106 13.98 -6.04 8.39
C LEU A 106 13.17 -6.44 9.65
N ALA A 107 13.85 -6.84 10.72
CA ALA A 107 13.20 -7.21 11.97
C ALA A 107 12.37 -6.07 12.61
N GLN A 108 12.76 -4.81 12.38
CA GLN A 108 11.99 -3.66 12.84
C GLN A 108 10.76 -3.42 11.96
N ALA A 109 10.88 -3.63 10.65
CA ALA A 109 9.77 -3.54 9.71
C ALA A 109 8.70 -4.61 10.00
N GLU A 110 9.13 -5.83 10.36
CA GLU A 110 8.23 -6.92 10.79
C GLU A 110 7.46 -6.58 12.06
N ASN A 111 8.05 -5.81 12.98
CA ASN A 111 7.42 -5.36 14.22
C ASN A 111 6.76 -3.97 14.12
N ALA A 112 6.79 -3.34 12.94
CA ALA A 112 6.14 -2.05 12.75
C ALA A 112 4.62 -2.17 12.95
N THR A 113 4.05 -1.18 13.63
CA THR A 113 2.62 -1.06 13.89
C THR A 113 1.97 -0.09 12.90
N VAL A 114 0.64 -0.21 12.77
CA VAL A 114 -0.15 0.69 11.92
C VAL A 114 0.04 2.13 12.45
N PRO A 115 0.40 3.10 11.59
CA PRO A 115 0.49 4.50 12.00
C PRO A 115 -0.90 5.07 12.30
N ILE A 116 -0.95 6.31 12.79
CA ILE A 116 -2.22 7.04 12.83
C ILE A 116 -2.76 7.10 11.40
N LEU A 117 -4.05 6.80 11.22
CA LEU A 117 -4.67 6.76 9.91
C LEU A 117 -5.43 8.07 9.66
N PRO A 118 -5.53 8.52 8.40
CA PRO A 118 -6.48 9.57 8.05
C PRO A 118 -7.91 9.07 8.29
N GLU A 119 -8.81 9.99 8.66
CA GLU A 119 -10.21 9.71 9.00
C GLU A 119 -10.93 8.90 7.90
N ALA A 120 -10.69 9.27 6.63
CA ALA A 120 -11.23 8.57 5.47
C ALA A 120 -10.82 7.09 5.40
N VAL A 121 -9.65 6.72 5.90
CA VAL A 121 -9.20 5.31 5.93
C VAL A 121 -9.63 4.62 7.22
N SER A 122 -9.60 5.30 8.36
CA SER A 122 -9.98 4.68 9.64
C SER A 122 -11.46 4.36 9.76
N GLU A 123 -12.33 5.17 9.15
CA GLU A 123 -13.78 5.02 9.29
C GLU A 123 -14.40 4.14 8.20
N PHE A 124 -13.82 4.14 7.00
CA PHE A 124 -14.45 3.60 5.79
C PHE A 124 -13.67 2.44 5.15
N SER A 125 -12.53 2.05 5.72
CA SER A 125 -11.70 0.97 5.20
C SER A 125 -11.35 -0.07 6.25
N THR A 126 -11.00 -1.27 5.77
CA THR A 126 -10.45 -2.34 6.60
C THR A 126 -8.99 -2.60 6.25
N LEU A 127 -8.18 -2.96 7.25
CA LEU A 127 -6.79 -3.34 7.03
C LEU A 127 -6.74 -4.63 6.20
N ALA A 128 -6.02 -4.58 5.08
CA ALA A 128 -5.90 -5.66 4.14
C ALA A 128 -4.56 -6.38 4.26
N ALA A 129 -3.46 -5.62 4.24
CA ALA A 129 -2.13 -6.19 4.32
C ALA A 129 -1.12 -5.19 4.86
N LYS A 130 -0.04 -5.72 5.44
CA LYS A 130 1.22 -5.01 5.64
C LYS A 130 2.21 -5.45 4.56
N ILE A 131 2.79 -4.49 3.87
CA ILE A 131 3.78 -4.71 2.82
C ILE A 131 5.12 -4.16 3.31
N ILE A 132 6.17 -4.95 3.19
CA ILE A 132 7.54 -4.57 3.52
C ILE A 132 8.36 -4.61 2.23
N ILE A 133 9.10 -3.54 1.96
CA ILE A 133 9.91 -3.42 0.73
C ILE A 133 11.26 -2.82 1.06
N GLY A 134 12.34 -3.48 0.61
CA GLY A 134 13.68 -2.92 0.64
C GLY A 134 13.83 -1.75 -0.34
N SER A 135 14.63 -0.74 0.02
CA SER A 135 14.93 0.43 -0.83
C SER A 135 15.52 0.08 -2.20
N ALA A 136 16.24 -1.04 -2.30
CA ALA A 136 16.82 -1.55 -3.53
C ALA A 136 16.13 -2.84 -4.03
N ASP A 137 15.09 -3.31 -3.35
CA ASP A 137 14.46 -4.59 -3.68
C ASP A 137 13.56 -4.44 -4.92
N PRO A 138 13.74 -5.31 -5.94
CA PRO A 138 12.93 -5.26 -7.15
C PRO A 138 11.50 -5.77 -6.93
N ASN A 139 11.27 -6.53 -5.85
CA ASN A 139 10.00 -7.16 -5.49
C ASN A 139 9.65 -6.85 -4.02
N PHE A 140 8.39 -7.10 -3.63
CA PHE A 140 7.99 -7.02 -2.23
C PHE A 140 8.78 -8.02 -1.39
N THR A 141 9.43 -7.54 -0.32
CA THR A 141 10.20 -8.39 0.60
C THR A 141 9.27 -9.27 1.42
N SER A 142 8.12 -8.73 1.85
CA SER A 142 7.12 -9.49 2.60
C SER A 142 5.73 -8.85 2.44
N ILE A 143 4.70 -9.70 2.37
CA ILE A 143 3.29 -9.30 2.41
C ILE A 143 2.63 -10.11 3.52
N VAL A 144 2.25 -9.43 4.59
CA VAL A 144 1.50 -10.02 5.71
C VAL A 144 0.04 -9.61 5.55
N SER A 145 -0.79 -10.53 5.04
CA SER A 145 -2.23 -10.31 4.88
C SER A 145 -2.94 -10.35 6.23
N ALA A 146 -3.88 -9.44 6.45
CA ALA A 146 -4.83 -9.48 7.56
C ALA A 146 -6.02 -10.42 7.27
N TYR A 147 -6.20 -10.85 6.01
CA TYR A 147 -7.21 -11.83 5.62
C TYR A 147 -6.73 -13.27 5.87
N LYS A 148 -7.68 -14.17 6.12
CA LYS A 148 -7.46 -15.63 6.06
C LYS A 148 -7.13 -16.12 4.64
N THR A 149 -7.35 -15.29 3.62
CA THR A 149 -7.05 -15.53 2.19
C THR A 149 -5.88 -14.67 1.73
N LEU A 150 -4.88 -15.31 1.12
CA LEU A 150 -3.61 -14.70 0.70
C LEU A 150 -3.78 -13.76 -0.51
N PHE A 151 -3.01 -12.67 -0.55
CA PHE A 151 -2.78 -11.86 -1.74
C PHE A 151 -1.60 -12.43 -2.53
N PRO A 152 -1.82 -13.08 -3.68
CA PRO A 152 -0.70 -13.50 -4.52
C PRO A 152 -0.06 -12.28 -5.19
N VAL A 153 1.27 -12.32 -5.32
CA VAL A 153 2.01 -11.37 -6.15
C VAL A 153 1.65 -11.64 -7.61
N SER A 154 1.22 -10.60 -8.33
CA SER A 154 0.98 -10.68 -9.78
C SER A 154 2.30 -10.46 -10.52
N THR A 155 2.80 -11.51 -11.17
CA THR A 155 3.89 -11.40 -12.13
C THR A 155 3.29 -11.25 -13.54
N PRO A 156 3.72 -10.26 -14.34
CA PRO A 156 3.28 -10.15 -15.73
C PRO A 156 3.63 -11.43 -16.50
N PRO A 157 2.80 -11.89 -17.45
CA PRO A 157 3.14 -13.03 -18.30
C PRO A 157 4.40 -12.70 -19.11
N GLN A 158 5.39 -13.59 -19.08
CA GLN A 158 6.55 -13.49 -19.96
C GLN A 158 6.12 -13.81 -21.42
N PRO A 159 6.66 -13.08 -22.42
CA PRO A 159 6.37 -13.30 -23.84
C PRO A 159 6.92 -14.63 -24.36
#